data_AF-A0A970YEI2-F1
#
_entry.id   AF-A0A970YEI2-F1
#
_cell.length_a   1.000
_cell.length_b   1.000
_cell.length_c   1.000
_cell.angle_alpha   90.00
_cell.angle_beta   90.00
_cell.angle_gamma   90.00
#
_symmetry.space_group_name_H-M   'P 1'
#
loop_
_entity.id
_entity.type
_entity.pdbx_description
1 polymer ?
#
loop_
_entity_poly.entity_id
_entity_poly.type
_entity_poly.pdbx_seq_one_letter_code
_entity_poly.pdbx_strand_id
1 'polypeptide(L)'
;TGGTWSPTLWPTGYPVRDQHALLLPADAPAGRLTVIAGLLDPTTRAGIPPQEGSHVELGKLSVQPAPRTWDRPAVPAIAATDFAGVVALDGYEVKPCPDLGLTCFRDAGDLQVRLLWQARSTTAIRYRSFVHLTCDGRIVAQSDQDPAGARSTAWLPEQYLDDRHRLSLTGIDSCPTGFELRVGMYDSVTEVRLDPASAQAEAGTLRLEAQQSR
;
A
#
# COMPACT_ATOMS: atom_id res chain seq x y z
N THR A 1 -16.87 -19.91 -11.04
CA THR A 1 -17.16 -20.14 -9.61
C THR A 1 -18.35 -21.08 -9.50
N GLY A 2 -18.14 -22.33 -9.09
CA GLY A 2 -19.23 -23.32 -9.00
C GLY A 2 -20.20 -23.04 -7.85
N GLY A 3 -19.76 -22.32 -6.80
CA GLY A 3 -20.58 -22.00 -5.62
C GLY A 3 -21.56 -20.84 -5.79
N THR A 4 -21.53 -20.09 -6.89
CA THR A 4 -22.52 -19.03 -7.16
C THR A 4 -23.82 -19.55 -7.78
N TRP A 5 -23.88 -20.85 -8.09
CA TRP A 5 -25.08 -21.52 -8.59
C TRP A 5 -25.85 -22.11 -7.41
N SER A 6 -27.18 -22.01 -7.46
CA SER A 6 -28.02 -22.63 -6.44
C SER A 6 -27.61 -24.09 -6.22
N PRO A 7 -27.48 -24.57 -4.97
CA PRO A 7 -27.21 -25.98 -4.69
C PRO A 7 -28.21 -26.94 -5.35
N THR A 8 -29.42 -26.46 -5.69
CA THR A 8 -30.43 -27.22 -6.45
C THR A 8 -30.00 -27.55 -7.89
N LEU A 9 -29.01 -26.84 -8.43
CA LEU A 9 -28.48 -27.04 -9.78
C LEU A 9 -27.18 -27.85 -9.79
N TRP A 10 -26.72 -28.31 -8.63
CA TRP A 10 -25.49 -29.09 -8.54
C TRP A 10 -25.74 -30.51 -9.01
N PRO A 11 -24.99 -31.01 -10.01
CA PRO A 11 -25.14 -32.38 -10.47
C PRO A 11 -24.81 -33.37 -9.35
N THR A 12 -25.73 -34.27 -9.03
CA THR A 12 -25.51 -35.30 -8.00
C THR A 12 -24.29 -36.15 -8.34
N GLY A 13 -23.39 -36.34 -7.37
CA GLY A 13 -22.19 -37.16 -7.52
C GLY A 13 -21.00 -36.46 -8.19
N TYR A 14 -21.12 -35.19 -8.57
CA TYR A 14 -20.01 -34.43 -9.16
C TYR A 14 -19.39 -33.43 -8.16
N PRO A 15 -18.06 -33.28 -8.15
CA PRO A 15 -17.42 -32.26 -7.33
C PRO A 15 -17.75 -30.86 -7.87
N VAL A 16 -18.17 -29.96 -6.99
CA VAL A 16 -18.36 -28.54 -7.28
C VAL A 16 -17.14 -27.78 -6.76
N ARG A 17 -16.46 -27.06 -7.66
CA ARG A 17 -15.30 -26.24 -7.29
C ARG A 17 -15.73 -24.82 -6.99
N ASP A 18 -15.40 -24.35 -5.80
CA ASP A 18 -15.55 -22.96 -5.40
C ASP A 18 -14.23 -22.38 -4.88
N GLN A 19 -13.99 -21.09 -5.14
CA GLN A 19 -12.74 -20.42 -4.77
C GLN A 19 -13.05 -19.13 -4.03
N HIS A 20 -12.49 -19.01 -2.83
CA HIS A 20 -12.64 -17.84 -1.97
C HIS A 20 -11.27 -17.24 -1.65
N ALA A 21 -11.19 -15.90 -1.69
CA ALA A 21 -10.06 -15.17 -1.15
C ALA A 21 -10.46 -14.65 0.24
N LEU A 22 -9.68 -15.01 1.26
CA LEU A 22 -9.87 -14.53 2.62
C LEU A 22 -8.85 -13.44 2.91
N LEU A 23 -9.33 -12.22 3.12
CA LEU A 23 -8.50 -11.16 3.67
C LEU A 23 -8.43 -11.33 5.18
N LEU A 24 -7.23 -11.50 5.71
CA LEU A 24 -7.04 -11.43 7.16
C LEU A 24 -7.18 -9.97 7.60
N PRO A 25 -7.99 -9.68 8.63
CA PRO A 25 -8.02 -8.35 9.24
C PRO A 25 -6.61 -7.91 9.64
N ALA A 26 -6.32 -6.61 9.50
CA ALA A 26 -5.02 -6.06 9.86
C ALA A 26 -4.68 -6.28 11.34
N ASP A 27 -5.68 -6.30 12.22
CA ASP A 27 -5.58 -6.54 13.65
C ASP A 27 -5.71 -8.03 14.03
N ALA A 28 -5.71 -8.94 13.06
CA ALA A 28 -5.78 -10.37 13.32
C ALA A 28 -4.69 -10.78 14.33
N PRO A 29 -5.05 -11.50 15.41
CA PRO A 29 -4.10 -11.87 16.43
C PRO A 29 -3.03 -12.79 15.85
N ALA A 30 -1.78 -12.56 16.22
CA ALA A 30 -0.71 -13.49 15.91
C ALA A 30 -0.99 -14.84 16.59
N GLY A 31 -0.68 -15.92 15.90
CA GLY A 31 -0.91 -17.28 16.41
C GLY A 31 -1.50 -18.22 15.35
N ARG A 32 -1.97 -19.37 15.82
CA ARG A 32 -2.57 -20.39 14.96
C ARG A 32 -4.08 -20.17 14.88
N LEU A 33 -4.57 -19.92 13.69
CA LEU A 33 -5.99 -19.85 13.37
C LEU A 33 -6.40 -21.14 12.66
N THR A 34 -7.62 -21.62 12.90
CA THR A 34 -8.21 -22.71 12.12
C THR A 34 -9.06 -22.11 11.00
N VAL A 35 -8.81 -22.55 9.77
CA VAL A 35 -9.65 -22.23 8.62
C VAL A 35 -10.74 -23.28 8.55
N ILE A 36 -11.99 -22.84 8.56
CA ILE A 36 -13.17 -23.69 8.46
C ILE A 36 -14.00 -23.30 7.24
N ALA A 37 -14.74 -24.27 6.69
CA ALA A 37 -15.73 -24.01 5.65
C ALA A 37 -17.02 -24.78 5.96
N GLY A 38 -18.16 -24.14 5.72
CA GLY A 38 -19.47 -24.73 5.92
C GLY A 38 -20.46 -24.13 4.94
N LEU A 39 -21.59 -24.83 4.75
CA LEU A 39 -22.72 -24.28 4.02
C LEU A 39 -23.64 -23.58 5.01
N LEU A 40 -24.25 -22.47 4.60
CA LEU A 40 -25.23 -21.75 5.40
C LEU A 40 -26.60 -21.83 4.71
N ASP A 41 -27.66 -21.97 5.49
CA ASP A 41 -29.01 -21.74 5.01
C ASP A 41 -29.14 -20.26 4.61
N PRO A 42 -29.54 -19.94 3.37
CA PRO A 42 -29.50 -18.57 2.86
C PRO A 42 -30.52 -17.64 3.55
N THR A 43 -31.54 -18.19 4.20
CA THR A 43 -32.61 -17.42 4.85
C THR A 43 -32.28 -17.16 6.32
N THR A 44 -31.89 -18.21 7.04
CA THR A 44 -31.66 -18.19 8.48
C THR A 44 -30.20 -17.93 8.85
N ARG A 45 -29.29 -18.08 7.89
CA ARG A 45 -27.82 -18.09 8.07
C ARG A 45 -27.34 -19.15 9.07
N ALA A 46 -28.17 -20.14 9.39
CA ALA A 46 -27.76 -21.27 10.19
C ALA A 46 -26.79 -22.16 9.41
N GLY A 47 -25.77 -22.71 10.08
CA GLY A 47 -24.87 -23.69 9.46
C GLY A 47 -25.61 -24.96 9.11
N ILE A 48 -25.49 -25.40 7.85
CA ILE A 48 -25.97 -26.69 7.39
C ILE A 48 -24.93 -27.72 7.81
N PRO A 49 -25.29 -28.64 8.73
CA PRO A 49 -24.33 -29.55 9.30
C PRO A 49 -23.81 -30.55 8.25
N PRO A 50 -22.48 -30.74 8.12
CA PRO A 50 -21.96 -32.00 7.62
C PRO A 50 -22.38 -33.16 8.56
N GLN A 51 -22.11 -34.41 8.17
CA GLN A 51 -22.51 -35.60 8.95
C GLN A 51 -22.14 -35.51 10.46
N GLU A 52 -21.13 -34.70 10.83
CA GLU A 52 -20.84 -34.25 12.19
C GLU A 52 -20.49 -32.75 12.24
N GLY A 53 -21.14 -31.94 13.11
CA GLY A 53 -20.83 -30.51 13.31
C GLY A 53 -21.53 -29.56 12.32
N SER A 54 -21.18 -28.27 12.29
CA SER A 54 -21.76 -27.25 11.39
C SER A 54 -20.83 -26.80 10.25
N HIS A 55 -19.60 -27.31 10.23
CA HIS A 55 -18.53 -26.94 9.29
C HIS A 55 -17.47 -28.05 9.23
N VAL A 56 -16.58 -27.96 8.25
CA VAL A 56 -15.38 -28.79 8.09
C VAL A 56 -14.14 -27.93 8.34
N GLU A 57 -13.16 -28.46 9.07
CA GLU A 57 -11.85 -27.83 9.19
C GLU A 57 -11.02 -28.06 7.92
N LEU A 58 -10.60 -26.97 7.28
CA LEU A 58 -9.76 -27.00 6.08
C LEU A 58 -8.26 -27.05 6.40
N GLY A 59 -7.88 -26.58 7.59
CA GLY A 59 -6.50 -26.60 8.05
C GLY A 59 -6.19 -25.48 9.03
N LYS A 60 -4.89 -25.34 9.35
CA LYS A 60 -4.39 -24.33 10.28
C LYS A 60 -3.52 -23.32 9.55
N LEU A 61 -3.74 -22.04 9.83
CA LEU A 61 -2.95 -20.91 9.35
C LEU A 61 -2.14 -20.34 10.52
N SER A 62 -0.85 -20.09 10.31
CA SER A 62 -0.02 -19.39 11.29
C SER A 62 0.11 -17.93 10.90
N VAL A 63 -0.47 -17.03 11.70
CA VAL A 63 -0.34 -15.59 11.56
C VAL A 63 0.89 -15.14 12.35
N GLN A 64 1.83 -14.51 11.66
CA GLN A 64 3.03 -13.96 12.29
C GLN A 64 2.75 -12.52 12.77
N PRO A 65 3.34 -12.11 13.91
CA PRO A 65 3.29 -10.71 14.30
C PRO A 65 4.06 -9.87 13.27
N ALA A 66 3.44 -8.80 12.78
CA ALA A 66 4.10 -7.83 11.93
C ALA A 66 4.82 -6.79 12.80
N PRO A 67 6.11 -6.49 12.56
CA PRO A 67 6.75 -5.35 13.18
C PRO A 67 6.01 -4.07 12.76
N ARG A 68 5.78 -3.19 13.73
CA ARG A 68 5.00 -1.96 13.58
C ARG A 68 5.69 -0.85 14.35
N THR A 69 5.50 0.37 13.88
CA THR A 69 6.13 1.56 14.45
C THR A 69 5.05 2.57 14.77
N TRP A 70 4.97 3.00 16.02
CA TRP A 70 4.03 4.04 16.49
C TRP A 70 4.77 5.29 16.94
N ASP A 71 6.02 5.14 17.37
CA ASP A 71 6.89 6.28 17.62
C ASP A 71 7.31 6.89 16.29
N ARG A 72 7.08 8.19 16.12
CA ARG A 72 7.39 8.91 14.89
C ARG A 72 8.90 8.82 14.59
N PRO A 73 9.33 8.17 13.49
CA PRO A 73 10.72 8.15 13.08
C PRO A 73 11.30 9.56 12.90
N ALA A 74 12.60 9.71 13.16
CA ALA A 74 13.33 10.96 12.94
C ALA A 74 13.50 11.25 11.45
N VAL A 75 12.48 11.89 10.87
CA VAL A 75 12.44 12.47 9.52
C VAL A 75 11.95 13.92 9.67
N PRO A 76 12.53 14.89 8.93
CA PRO A 76 12.04 16.26 8.92
C PRO A 76 10.52 16.31 8.72
N ALA A 77 9.84 16.98 9.65
CA ALA A 77 8.38 17.10 9.64
C ALA A 77 7.91 18.15 8.64
N ILE A 78 6.75 17.89 8.05
CA ILE A 78 6.00 18.85 7.24
C ILE A 78 4.60 19.00 7.82
N ALA A 79 3.83 19.96 7.31
CA ALA A 79 2.39 19.94 7.51
C ALA A 79 1.83 18.66 6.87
N ALA A 80 1.22 17.80 7.68
CA ALA A 80 0.74 16.50 7.22
C ALA A 80 -0.26 16.68 6.06
N THR A 81 -0.04 15.95 4.97
CA THR A 81 -0.98 15.93 3.84
C THR A 81 -1.71 14.61 3.81
N ASP A 82 -3.03 14.65 3.99
CA ASP A 82 -3.90 13.48 3.97
C ASP A 82 -4.19 13.01 2.54
N PHE A 83 -4.28 11.70 2.34
CA PHE A 83 -4.65 11.05 1.08
C PHE A 83 -5.92 10.24 1.30
N ALA A 84 -7.05 10.85 0.94
CA ALA A 84 -8.39 10.26 1.00
C ALA A 84 -8.77 9.61 2.36
N GLY A 85 -8.23 10.11 3.47
CA GLY A 85 -8.46 9.58 4.82
C GLY A 85 -7.82 8.22 5.11
N VAL A 86 -7.01 7.69 4.19
CA VAL A 86 -6.36 6.37 4.33
C VAL A 86 -4.99 6.50 4.98
N VAL A 87 -4.22 7.49 4.56
CA VAL A 87 -2.83 7.69 4.95
C VAL A 87 -2.46 9.16 4.82
N ALA A 88 -1.53 9.65 5.64
CA ALA A 88 -0.98 10.99 5.51
C ALA A 88 0.54 10.95 5.30
N LEU A 89 1.06 11.87 4.48
CA LEU A 89 2.50 12.14 4.42
C LEU A 89 2.87 13.12 5.54
N ASP A 90 3.66 12.65 6.50
CA ASP A 90 3.99 13.35 7.75
C ASP A 90 5.42 13.93 7.76
N GLY A 91 6.23 13.55 6.77
CA GLY A 91 7.62 14.00 6.64
C GLY A 91 8.32 13.37 5.46
N TYR A 92 9.41 13.97 5.01
CA TYR A 92 10.29 13.37 4.02
C TYR A 92 11.74 13.85 4.14
N GLU A 93 12.64 13.08 3.54
CA GLU A 93 14.06 13.42 3.40
C GLU A 93 14.55 13.00 2.00
N VAL A 94 15.26 13.91 1.33
CA VAL A 94 15.88 13.67 0.01
C VAL A 94 17.39 13.78 0.14
N LYS A 95 18.11 12.77 -0.32
CA LYS A 95 19.59 12.70 -0.30
C LYS A 95 20.13 12.07 -1.58
N PRO A 96 21.36 12.40 -2.01
CA PRO A 96 22.21 13.46 -1.48
C PRO A 96 21.87 14.84 -2.05
N CYS A 97 20.86 14.94 -2.92
CA CYS A 97 20.51 16.14 -3.68
C CYS A 97 19.19 16.76 -3.20
N PRO A 98 19.16 17.40 -2.02
CA PRO A 98 17.94 17.91 -1.40
C PRO A 98 17.30 19.06 -2.21
N ASP A 99 18.11 19.80 -2.97
CA ASP A 99 17.68 20.90 -3.83
C ASP A 99 17.21 20.46 -5.24
N LEU A 100 17.31 19.16 -5.55
CA LEU A 100 17.06 18.59 -6.88
C LEU A 100 17.94 19.22 -7.98
N GLY A 101 19.12 19.72 -7.61
CA GLY A 101 20.05 20.39 -8.51
C GLY A 101 20.79 19.43 -9.44
N LEU A 102 20.86 19.78 -10.74
CA LEU A 102 21.51 18.97 -11.76
C LEU A 102 23.00 18.72 -11.47
N THR A 103 23.70 19.69 -10.87
CA THR A 103 25.11 19.53 -10.47
C THR A 103 25.27 18.35 -9.52
N CYS A 104 24.39 18.23 -8.51
CA CYS A 104 24.42 17.11 -7.59
C CYS A 104 24.07 15.78 -8.28
N PHE A 105 23.08 15.78 -9.18
CA PHE A 105 22.63 14.55 -9.85
C PHE A 105 23.74 13.85 -10.64
N ARG A 106 24.63 14.61 -11.27
CA ARG A 106 25.76 14.08 -12.05
C ARG A 106 26.74 13.27 -11.22
N ASP A 107 26.87 13.58 -9.93
CA ASP A 107 27.83 12.94 -9.02
C ASP A 107 27.19 11.88 -8.10
N ALA A 108 25.86 11.92 -7.93
CA ALA A 108 25.16 11.13 -6.92
C ALA A 108 24.89 9.66 -7.33
N GLY A 109 24.69 9.38 -8.62
CA GLY A 109 24.31 8.07 -9.15
C GLY A 109 22.86 7.66 -8.85
N ASP A 110 22.45 7.74 -7.58
CA ASP A 110 21.09 7.46 -7.12
C ASP A 110 20.56 8.59 -6.22
N LEU A 111 19.27 8.88 -6.35
CA LEU A 111 18.52 9.72 -5.42
C LEU A 111 17.79 8.83 -4.40
N GLN A 112 18.06 9.05 -3.12
CA GLN A 112 17.38 8.40 -2.02
C GLN A 112 16.28 9.32 -1.50
N VAL A 113 15.05 8.80 -1.47
CA VAL A 113 13.89 9.52 -0.98
C VAL A 113 13.24 8.70 0.12
N ARG A 114 13.22 9.25 1.32
CA ARG A 114 12.58 8.66 2.50
C ARG A 114 11.28 9.39 2.74
N LEU A 115 10.16 8.69 2.63
CA LEU A 115 8.83 9.19 2.93
C LEU A 115 8.37 8.63 4.27
N LEU A 116 7.88 9.50 5.13
CA LEU A 116 7.28 9.10 6.39
C LEU A 116 5.75 9.18 6.26
N TRP A 117 5.12 8.03 6.11
CA TRP A 117 3.67 7.93 6.07
C TRP A 117 3.11 7.62 7.46
N GLN A 118 1.94 8.14 7.78
CA GLN A 118 1.15 7.72 8.93
C GLN A 118 -0.19 7.16 8.44
N ALA A 119 -0.48 5.89 8.72
CA ALA A 119 -1.76 5.28 8.39
C ALA A 119 -2.88 5.93 9.22
N ARG A 120 -3.99 6.28 8.56
CA ARG A 120 -5.16 6.92 9.19
C ARG A 120 -6.29 5.92 9.41
N SER A 121 -6.41 4.91 8.55
CA SER A 121 -7.40 3.86 8.66
C SER A 121 -6.81 2.49 8.31
N THR A 122 -7.53 1.42 8.66
CA THR A 122 -7.34 0.14 7.99
C THR A 122 -7.87 0.21 6.56
N THR A 123 -7.43 -0.69 5.69
CA THR A 123 -7.93 -0.78 4.31
C THR A 123 -7.92 -2.22 3.83
N ALA A 124 -8.88 -2.58 2.97
CA ALA A 124 -8.87 -3.85 2.24
C ALA A 124 -8.14 -3.74 0.88
N ILE A 125 -7.78 -2.52 0.47
CA ILE A 125 -7.13 -2.24 -0.80
C ILE A 125 -5.61 -2.33 -0.61
N ARG A 126 -4.93 -3.02 -1.54
CA ARG A 126 -3.48 -3.03 -1.61
C ARG A 126 -3.00 -1.83 -2.43
N TYR A 127 -2.40 -0.86 -1.75
CA TYR A 127 -1.81 0.33 -2.34
C TYR A 127 -0.32 0.14 -2.60
N ARG A 128 0.20 0.82 -3.62
CA ARG A 128 1.64 1.05 -3.83
C ARG A 128 1.94 2.52 -3.63
N SER A 129 3.03 2.83 -2.95
CA SER A 129 3.62 4.17 -2.97
C SER A 129 4.50 4.34 -4.19
N PHE A 130 4.61 5.58 -4.65
CA PHE A 130 5.52 5.95 -5.71
C PHE A 130 6.27 7.24 -5.39
N VAL A 131 7.46 7.34 -5.97
CA VAL A 131 8.25 8.55 -6.08
C VAL A 131 8.66 8.70 -7.54
N HIS A 132 8.23 9.79 -8.17
CA HIS A 132 8.52 10.12 -9.57
C HIS A 132 9.35 11.39 -9.63
N LEU A 133 10.52 11.31 -10.25
CA LEU A 133 11.30 12.47 -10.67
C LEU A 133 10.83 12.86 -12.07
N THR A 134 10.38 14.09 -12.25
CA THR A 134 9.83 14.58 -13.52
C THR A 134 10.61 15.77 -14.06
N CYS A 135 10.67 15.88 -15.39
CA CYS A 135 11.14 17.04 -16.13
C CYS A 135 10.08 17.40 -17.17
N ASP A 136 9.57 18.63 -17.16
CA ASP A 136 8.49 19.08 -18.05
C ASP A 136 7.27 18.12 -18.05
N GLY A 137 6.85 17.70 -16.86
CA GLY A 137 5.76 16.74 -16.66
C GLY A 137 6.07 15.28 -17.04
N ARG A 138 7.20 15.00 -17.70
CA ARG A 138 7.61 13.62 -18.05
C ARG A 138 8.41 12.98 -16.93
N ILE A 139 8.06 11.75 -16.57
CA ILE A 139 8.85 10.93 -15.65
C ILE A 139 10.21 10.61 -16.27
N VAL A 140 11.28 10.98 -15.57
CA VAL A 140 12.68 10.70 -15.96
C VAL A 140 13.33 9.63 -15.08
N ALA A 141 12.88 9.49 -13.84
CA ALA A 141 13.18 8.36 -12.97
C ALA A 141 12.01 8.09 -12.03
N GLN A 142 11.88 6.85 -11.54
CA GLN A 142 10.78 6.46 -10.66
C GLN A 142 11.14 5.31 -9.75
N SER A 143 10.39 5.19 -8.65
CA SER A 143 10.42 4.05 -7.74
C SER A 143 9.01 3.82 -7.19
N ASP A 144 8.48 2.62 -7.41
CA ASP A 144 7.15 2.20 -6.98
C ASP A 144 7.24 0.91 -6.15
N GLN A 145 6.62 0.86 -4.98
CA GLN A 145 6.71 -0.32 -4.11
C GLN A 145 5.53 -0.44 -3.14
N ASP A 146 5.46 -1.58 -2.43
CA ASP A 146 4.65 -1.64 -1.22
C ASP A 146 5.30 -0.71 -0.18
N PRO A 147 4.56 0.22 0.45
CA PRO A 147 5.18 1.23 1.31
C PRO A 147 5.91 0.57 2.49
N ALA A 148 7.18 0.91 2.66
CA ALA A 148 8.08 0.29 3.65
C ALA A 148 8.15 -1.26 3.57
N GLY A 149 7.86 -1.85 2.41
CA GLY A 149 7.80 -3.30 2.21
C GLY A 149 6.60 -3.98 2.88
N ALA A 150 5.63 -3.22 3.39
CA ALA A 150 4.44 -3.72 4.05
C ALA A 150 3.21 -3.53 3.15
N ARG A 151 2.39 -4.58 3.02
CA ARG A 151 1.10 -4.47 2.33
C ARG A 151 0.18 -3.54 3.11
N SER A 152 -0.47 -2.60 2.44
CA SER A 152 -1.42 -1.67 3.06
C SER A 152 -2.60 -2.33 3.76
N THR A 153 -2.94 -3.55 3.33
CA THR A 153 -3.97 -4.35 3.98
C THR A 153 -3.63 -4.78 5.41
N ALA A 154 -2.38 -4.61 5.85
CA ALA A 154 -1.92 -4.94 7.20
C ALA A 154 -1.71 -3.69 8.09
N TRP A 155 -1.98 -2.50 7.57
CA TRP A 155 -1.82 -1.24 8.31
C TRP A 155 -2.85 -1.13 9.44
N LEU A 156 -2.40 -0.57 10.55
CA LEU A 156 -3.29 -0.09 11.60
C LEU A 156 -3.26 1.44 11.67
N PRO A 157 -4.35 2.08 12.12
CA PRO A 157 -4.36 3.51 12.40
C PRO A 157 -3.21 3.93 13.30
N GLU A 158 -2.70 5.14 13.06
CA GLU A 158 -1.57 5.79 13.74
C GLU A 158 -0.20 5.12 13.55
N GLN A 159 -0.13 3.99 12.84
CA GLN A 159 1.15 3.36 12.49
C GLN A 159 1.93 4.23 11.51
N TYR A 160 3.22 4.42 11.78
CA TYR A 160 4.17 5.02 10.87
C TYR A 160 4.81 3.98 9.93
N LEU A 161 5.02 4.39 8.68
CA LEU A 161 5.77 3.64 7.66
C LEU A 161 6.97 4.47 7.21
N ASP A 162 8.17 3.95 7.49
CA ASP A 162 9.44 4.49 7.02
C ASP A 162 9.73 3.95 5.62
N ASP A 163 9.15 4.61 4.63
CA ASP A 163 9.15 4.16 3.24
C ASP A 163 10.35 4.73 2.48
N ARG A 164 11.21 3.86 1.98
CA ARG A 164 12.51 4.24 1.41
C ARG A 164 12.58 3.89 -0.05
N HIS A 165 12.68 4.90 -0.89
CA HIS A 165 12.80 4.80 -2.33
C HIS A 165 14.23 5.10 -2.78
N ARG A 166 14.62 4.47 -3.89
CA ARG A 166 15.85 4.79 -4.63
C ARG A 166 15.50 4.97 -6.10
N LEU A 167 15.90 6.10 -6.65
CA LEU A 167 15.72 6.45 -8.06
C LEU A 167 17.10 6.51 -8.71
N SER A 168 17.33 5.73 -9.76
CA SER A 168 18.58 5.85 -10.51
C SER A 168 18.60 7.15 -11.30
N LEU A 169 19.71 7.88 -11.20
CA LEU A 169 19.96 9.12 -11.93
C LEU A 169 20.80 8.88 -13.21
N THR A 170 21.08 7.60 -13.53
CA THR A 170 21.87 7.23 -14.69
C THR A 170 21.23 7.77 -15.99
N GLY A 171 21.99 8.58 -16.73
CA GLY A 171 21.55 9.18 -18.00
C GLY A 171 20.66 10.42 -17.86
N ILE A 172 20.55 11.00 -16.66
CA ILE A 172 19.84 12.25 -16.42
C ILE A 172 20.83 13.42 -16.44
N ASP A 173 20.99 14.04 -17.61
CA ASP A 173 22.06 15.02 -17.83
C ASP A 173 21.60 16.48 -17.93
N SER A 174 20.28 16.71 -18.10
CA SER A 174 19.68 18.04 -18.16
C SER A 174 18.17 18.04 -17.92
N CYS A 175 17.65 19.18 -17.44
CA CYS A 175 16.23 19.52 -17.50
C CYS A 175 16.06 21.05 -17.60
N PRO A 176 15.65 21.60 -18.76
CA PRO A 176 15.53 23.05 -18.95
C PRO A 176 14.55 23.73 -18.01
N THR A 177 13.49 23.04 -17.61
CA THR A 177 12.44 23.56 -16.72
C THR A 177 12.73 23.34 -15.23
N GLY A 178 13.83 22.64 -14.92
CA GLY A 178 14.09 22.12 -13.58
C GLY A 178 13.34 20.81 -13.29
N PHE A 179 13.89 20.04 -12.35
CA PHE A 179 13.29 18.77 -11.92
C PHE A 179 12.25 18.98 -10.82
N GLU A 180 11.21 18.15 -10.83
CA GLU A 180 10.23 18.07 -9.74
C GLU A 180 10.17 16.65 -9.20
N LEU A 181 9.99 16.53 -7.89
CA LEU A 181 9.76 15.25 -7.23
C LEU A 181 8.27 15.16 -6.87
N ARG A 182 7.57 14.16 -7.39
CA ARG A 182 6.15 13.90 -7.15
C ARG A 182 5.97 12.58 -6.44
N VAL A 183 5.08 12.54 -5.45
CA VAL A 183 4.81 11.35 -4.64
C VAL A 183 3.32 11.10 -4.48
N GLY A 184 2.97 9.88 -4.11
CA GLY A 184 1.59 9.53 -3.80
C GLY A 184 1.41 8.03 -3.65
N MET A 185 0.15 7.60 -3.70
CA MET A 185 -0.22 6.19 -3.68
C MET A 185 -1.30 5.88 -4.71
N TYR A 186 -1.34 4.64 -5.18
CA TYR A 186 -2.39 4.13 -6.05
C TYR A 186 -2.78 2.70 -5.67
N ASP A 187 -4.03 2.34 -5.98
CA ASP A 187 -4.53 0.97 -5.87
C ASP A 187 -3.77 0.07 -6.86
N SER A 188 -3.10 -0.96 -6.35
CA SER A 188 -2.26 -1.86 -7.16
C SER A 188 -3.01 -2.71 -8.19
N VAL A 189 -4.35 -2.76 -8.12
CA VAL A 189 -5.21 -3.47 -9.06
C VAL A 189 -5.82 -2.53 -10.08
N THR A 190 -6.40 -1.42 -9.62
CA THR A 190 -7.13 -0.48 -10.50
C THR A 190 -6.25 0.63 -11.07
N GLU A 191 -5.05 0.82 -10.51
CA GLU A 191 -4.10 1.90 -10.81
C GLU A 191 -4.64 3.31 -10.52
N VAL A 192 -5.80 3.40 -9.85
CA VAL A 192 -6.38 4.68 -9.42
C VAL A 192 -5.57 5.27 -8.27
N ARG A 193 -5.18 6.53 -8.41
CA ARG A 193 -4.42 7.27 -7.40
C ARG A 193 -5.33 7.78 -6.28
N LEU A 194 -4.78 7.87 -5.07
CA LEU A 194 -5.42 8.56 -3.97
C LEU A 194 -5.17 10.07 -4.10
N ASP A 195 -6.23 10.85 -4.01
CA ASP A 195 -6.12 12.31 -4.08
C ASP A 195 -5.59 12.89 -2.76
N PRO A 196 -4.51 13.69 -2.79
CA PRO A 196 -4.03 14.42 -1.62
C PRO A 196 -4.95 15.61 -1.31
N ALA A 197 -5.23 15.85 -0.04
CA ALA A 197 -5.91 17.03 0.47
C ALA A 197 -4.98 18.25 0.51
N SER A 198 -4.42 18.65 -0.65
CA SER A 198 -3.51 19.79 -0.80
C SER A 198 -3.85 20.63 -2.02
N ALA A 199 -3.68 21.95 -1.92
CA ALA A 199 -3.80 22.86 -3.06
C ALA A 199 -2.67 22.69 -4.09
N GLN A 200 -1.56 22.04 -3.69
CA GLN A 200 -0.42 21.70 -4.54
C GLN A 200 -0.59 20.32 -5.21
N ALA A 201 -1.73 19.67 -4.98
CA ALA A 201 -2.04 18.37 -5.55
C ALA A 201 -2.50 18.51 -7.00
N GLU A 202 -1.95 17.67 -7.86
CA GLU A 202 -2.43 17.51 -9.24
C GLU A 202 -2.50 16.02 -9.57
N ALA A 203 -3.66 15.58 -10.09
CA ALA A 203 -3.89 14.22 -10.59
C ALA A 203 -3.40 13.11 -9.64
N GLY A 204 -3.80 13.18 -8.36
CA GLY A 204 -3.44 12.20 -7.33
C GLY A 204 -1.95 12.21 -6.93
N THR A 205 -1.21 13.28 -7.20
CA THR A 205 0.19 13.44 -6.81
C THR A 205 0.39 14.66 -5.91
N LEU A 206 1.34 14.56 -4.99
CA LEU A 206 1.85 15.68 -4.20
C LEU A 206 3.25 16.02 -4.70
N ARG A 207 3.48 17.27 -5.10
CA ARG A 207 4.82 17.78 -5.38
C ARG A 207 5.56 18.01 -4.06
N LEU A 208 6.76 17.46 -3.93
CA LEU A 208 7.63 17.74 -2.79
C LEU A 208 8.43 19.03 -3.06
N GLU A 209 8.57 19.84 -2.02
CA GLU A 209 9.41 21.03 -2.05
C GLU A 209 10.88 20.63 -1.93
N ALA A 210 11.74 21.31 -2.69
CA ALA A 210 13.19 21.17 -2.57
C ALA A 210 13.62 21.53 -1.14
N GLN A 211 14.37 20.65 -0.50
CA GLN A 211 14.92 20.88 0.83
C GLN A 211 16.18 21.73 0.67
N GLN A 212 16.21 22.90 1.32
CA GLN A 212 17.42 23.72 1.32
C GLN A 212 18.50 23.01 2.15
N SER A 213 19.68 22.81 1.57
CA SER A 213 20.87 22.43 2.32
C SER A 213 21.21 23.57 3.29
N ARG A 214 21.13 23.30 4.60
CA ARG A 214 21.62 24.22 5.63
C ARG A 214 23.12 24.39 5.55
#